data_AF-A0A949M3Q0-F1
#
_entry.id   AF-A0A949M3Q0-F1
#
_cell.length_a   1.000
_cell.length_b   1.000
_cell.length_c   1.000
_cell.angle_alpha   90.00
_cell.angle_beta   90.00
_cell.angle_gamma   90.00
#
_symmetry.space_group_name_H-M   'P 1'
#
loop_
_entity.id
_entity.type
_entity.pdbx_description
1 polymer ?
#
loop_
_entity_poly.entity_id
_entity_poly.type
_entity_poly.pdbx_seq_one_letter_code
_entity_poly.pdbx_strand_id
1 'polypeptide(L)'
;MMIGGTASRETVRGRLLELSPRAFEYFAGDLLVFLGLQQVTVTRASGDGGIDAVGEHILEDGLVRVVSGVQVKRHRHTVGRPEIDRLIGSLTGRYQHGIFITTADFSLQARARASETALRIDPVTGEQVAALMLRHRLGVIDDGQRIDEPYFAALEARVSHTPVPALPAAAPVDDLISLTALSYALRVDRGTVHDWVARGRIVPDRQDPDGARSAFWFRRSRIEALQRHLGRVPPRDAAEWRTAFLDVVRTARLTRSYKPVMLRALLRLADAQGSASLDALALAFREFYEQRRRAGLRVERDGLLTGDPARIGHAAVRNLLVRHPLERFVLAGFLTVDPADDMVRIAPAIWQTLRHVDMLAIAGWCDQQIEAYFRRLG
;
A
#
# COMPACT_ATOMS: atom_id res chain seq x y z
N MET A 1 -16.31 8.71 -34.28
CA MET A 1 -16.67 9.49 -33.08
C MET A 1 -17.29 8.51 -32.08
N MET A 2 -16.48 7.94 -31.19
CA MET A 2 -16.92 6.95 -30.21
C MET A 2 -17.32 7.68 -28.93
N ILE A 3 -18.57 7.50 -28.52
CA ILE A 3 -19.18 8.06 -27.32
C ILE A 3 -18.46 7.45 -26.12
N GLY A 4 -17.66 8.24 -25.40
CA GLY A 4 -16.95 7.79 -24.20
C GLY A 4 -17.94 7.51 -23.09
N GLY A 5 -18.32 6.24 -22.92
CA GLY A 5 -19.24 5.81 -21.87
C GLY A 5 -18.67 6.08 -20.49
N THR A 6 -19.51 6.62 -19.60
CA THR A 6 -19.19 6.81 -18.19
C THR A 6 -18.93 5.46 -17.51
N ALA A 7 -17.85 5.36 -16.74
CA ALA A 7 -17.52 4.16 -16.00
C ALA A 7 -18.56 3.93 -14.90
N SER A 8 -19.28 2.82 -15.02
CA SER A 8 -20.26 2.31 -14.07
C SER A 8 -19.88 0.89 -13.66
N ARG A 9 -20.55 0.33 -12.65
CA ARG A 9 -20.31 -1.07 -12.23
C ARG A 9 -20.53 -2.03 -13.40
N GLU A 10 -21.51 -1.73 -14.25
CA GLU A 10 -21.83 -2.54 -15.42
C GLU A 10 -20.74 -2.45 -16.50
N THR A 11 -20.23 -1.26 -16.81
CA THR A 11 -19.17 -1.11 -17.83
C THR A 11 -17.85 -1.71 -17.37
N VAL A 12 -17.50 -1.56 -16.09
CA VAL A 12 -16.29 -2.16 -15.49
C VAL A 12 -16.38 -3.69 -15.52
N ARG A 13 -17.53 -4.24 -15.10
CA ARG A 13 -17.79 -5.68 -15.17
C ARG A 13 -17.78 -6.19 -16.61
N GLY A 14 -18.32 -5.42 -17.55
CA GLY A 14 -18.27 -5.70 -18.99
C GLY A 14 -16.83 -5.83 -19.49
N ARG A 15 -15.95 -4.91 -19.10
CA ARG A 15 -14.52 -4.97 -19.46
C ARG A 15 -13.78 -6.14 -18.79
N LEU A 16 -14.07 -6.46 -17.54
CA LEU A 16 -13.53 -7.67 -16.89
C LEU A 16 -13.96 -8.96 -17.62
N LEU A 17 -15.16 -9.01 -18.19
CA LEU A 17 -15.63 -10.14 -18.99
C LEU A 17 -14.91 -10.28 -20.33
N GLU A 18 -14.35 -9.20 -20.86
CA GLU A 18 -13.60 -9.20 -22.11
C GLU A 18 -12.15 -9.66 -21.94
N LEU A 19 -11.62 -9.64 -20.71
CA LEU A 19 -10.31 -10.20 -20.42
C LEU A 19 -10.24 -11.70 -20.76
N SER A 20 -9.07 -12.16 -21.17
CA SER A 20 -8.74 -13.57 -21.24
C SER A 20 -8.81 -14.20 -19.83
N PRO A 21 -9.11 -15.52 -19.71
CA PRO A 21 -9.17 -16.18 -18.42
C PRO A 21 -7.92 -15.95 -17.57
N ARG A 22 -6.74 -16.04 -18.21
CA ARG A 22 -5.46 -15.86 -17.54
C ARG A 22 -5.19 -14.40 -17.12
N ALA A 23 -5.60 -13.42 -17.93
CA ALA A 23 -5.51 -12.01 -17.54
C ALA A 23 -6.43 -11.72 -16.34
N PHE A 24 -7.59 -12.37 -16.28
CA PHE A 24 -8.50 -12.24 -15.14
C PHE A 24 -7.94 -12.88 -13.87
N GLU A 25 -7.22 -14.00 -13.96
CA GLU A 25 -6.48 -14.58 -12.82
C GLU A 25 -5.40 -13.62 -12.30
N TYR A 26 -4.64 -12.98 -13.19
CA TYR A 26 -3.65 -11.96 -12.79
C TYR A 26 -4.29 -10.75 -12.11
N PHE A 27 -5.41 -10.27 -12.67
CA PHE A 27 -6.19 -9.22 -12.04
C PHE A 27 -6.66 -9.61 -10.63
N ALA A 28 -7.21 -10.82 -10.47
CA ALA A 28 -7.67 -11.30 -9.18
C ALA A 28 -6.51 -11.42 -8.17
N GLY A 29 -5.33 -11.86 -8.61
CA GLY A 29 -4.12 -11.83 -7.79
C GLY A 29 -3.75 -10.43 -7.31
N ASP A 30 -3.72 -9.44 -8.22
CA ASP A 30 -3.45 -8.04 -7.88
C ASP A 30 -4.51 -7.47 -6.92
N LEU A 31 -5.79 -7.84 -7.12
CA LEU A 31 -6.89 -7.44 -6.25
C LEU A 31 -6.75 -8.02 -4.83
N LEU A 32 -6.33 -9.28 -4.69
CA LEU A 32 -6.11 -9.90 -3.38
C LEU A 32 -4.96 -9.24 -2.62
N VAL A 33 -3.86 -8.91 -3.31
CA VAL A 33 -2.76 -8.13 -2.71
C VAL A 33 -3.28 -6.76 -2.26
N PHE A 34 -4.08 -6.11 -3.10
CA PHE A 34 -4.69 -4.82 -2.76
C PHE A 34 -5.60 -4.92 -1.53
N LEU A 35 -6.33 -6.02 -1.37
CA LEU A 35 -7.19 -6.30 -0.22
C LEU A 35 -6.43 -6.79 1.03
N GLY A 36 -5.09 -6.85 0.98
CA GLY A 36 -4.24 -7.10 2.13
C GLY A 36 -3.81 -8.56 2.33
N LEU A 37 -4.07 -9.45 1.35
CA LEU A 37 -3.45 -10.77 1.38
C LEU A 37 -1.96 -10.66 1.08
N GLN A 38 -1.17 -11.45 1.80
CA GLN A 38 0.28 -11.52 1.63
C GLN A 38 0.67 -12.79 0.87
N GLN A 39 1.90 -12.83 0.34
CA GLN A 39 2.45 -13.97 -0.39
C GLN A 39 1.56 -14.46 -1.55
N VAL A 40 0.79 -13.54 -2.17
CA VAL A 40 -0.16 -13.90 -3.22
C VAL A 40 0.60 -14.39 -4.45
N THR A 41 0.32 -15.61 -4.87
CA THR A 41 0.91 -16.24 -6.04
C THR A 41 -0.21 -16.77 -6.93
N VAL A 42 -0.26 -16.29 -8.17
CA VAL A 42 -1.13 -16.86 -9.23
C VAL A 42 -0.47 -18.12 -9.75
N THR A 43 -1.12 -19.27 -9.59
CA THR A 43 -0.55 -20.57 -9.92
C THR A 43 -0.46 -20.75 -11.43
N ARG A 44 0.39 -21.65 -11.93
CA ARG A 44 0.45 -21.95 -13.37
C ARG A 44 -0.61 -22.99 -13.68
N ALA A 45 -1.34 -22.80 -14.76
CA ALA A 45 -2.36 -23.75 -15.24
C ALA A 45 -1.74 -25.12 -15.56
N SER A 46 -1.60 -25.99 -14.56
CA SER A 46 -1.26 -27.41 -14.73
C SER A 46 -1.33 -28.13 -13.38
N GLY A 47 -2.36 -28.96 -13.19
CA GLY A 47 -2.37 -30.07 -12.24
C GLY A 47 -2.74 -29.77 -10.77
N ASP A 48 -3.01 -28.51 -10.44
CA ASP A 48 -3.30 -28.01 -9.09
C ASP A 48 -4.76 -28.19 -8.64
N GLY A 49 -5.61 -28.75 -9.50
CA GLY A 49 -6.97 -29.16 -9.13
C GLY A 49 -7.98 -28.01 -9.07
N GLY A 50 -7.69 -26.85 -9.66
CA GLY A 50 -8.64 -25.72 -9.74
C GLY A 50 -8.43 -24.60 -8.72
N ILE A 51 -7.23 -24.52 -8.13
CA ILE A 51 -6.75 -23.34 -7.40
C ILE A 51 -5.96 -22.48 -8.38
N ASP A 52 -6.38 -21.25 -8.58
CA ASP A 52 -5.79 -20.31 -9.54
C ASP A 52 -4.87 -19.30 -8.85
N ALA A 53 -5.03 -19.08 -7.54
CA ALA A 53 -4.10 -18.32 -6.73
C ALA A 53 -4.06 -18.83 -5.28
N VAL A 54 -2.97 -18.53 -4.59
CA VAL A 54 -2.80 -18.78 -3.15
C VAL A 54 -2.39 -17.49 -2.48
N GLY A 55 -2.91 -17.21 -1.29
CA GLY A 55 -2.47 -16.07 -0.48
C GLY A 55 -2.64 -16.35 1.00
N GLU A 56 -1.91 -15.62 1.83
CA GLU A 56 -1.96 -15.76 3.29
C GLU A 56 -2.61 -14.51 3.90
N HIS A 57 -3.64 -14.73 4.71
CA HIS A 57 -4.07 -13.76 5.70
C HIS A 57 -3.21 -13.95 6.93
N ILE A 58 -2.23 -13.08 7.07
CA ILE A 58 -1.36 -13.03 8.23
C ILE A 58 -1.99 -11.99 9.18
N LEU A 59 -2.51 -12.46 10.31
CA LEU A 59 -3.07 -11.58 11.34
C LEU A 59 -1.99 -10.64 11.87
N GLU A 60 -2.40 -9.54 12.51
CA GLU A 60 -1.52 -8.44 12.89
C GLU A 60 -0.32 -8.88 13.75
N ASP A 61 -0.44 -9.99 14.48
CA ASP A 61 0.61 -10.59 15.30
C ASP A 61 1.61 -11.48 14.55
N GLY A 62 1.32 -11.86 13.30
CA GLY A 62 2.13 -12.75 12.48
C GLY A 62 2.15 -14.22 12.89
N LEU A 63 1.53 -14.55 14.03
CA LEU A 63 1.51 -15.89 14.61
C LEU A 63 0.45 -16.74 13.95
N VAL A 64 -0.70 -16.14 13.66
CA VAL A 64 -1.81 -16.82 13.01
C VAL A 64 -1.78 -16.49 11.52
N ARG A 65 -1.55 -17.54 10.73
CA ARG A 65 -1.52 -17.49 9.27
C ARG A 65 -2.66 -18.34 8.75
N VAL A 66 -3.62 -17.68 8.11
CA VAL A 66 -4.71 -18.36 7.43
C VAL A 66 -4.36 -18.45 5.95
N VAL A 67 -3.90 -19.64 5.55
CA VAL A 67 -3.57 -19.90 4.15
C VAL A 67 -4.87 -20.07 3.37
N SER A 68 -5.10 -19.18 2.41
CA SER A 68 -6.28 -19.13 1.56
C SER A 68 -5.96 -19.65 0.17
N GLY A 69 -6.70 -20.65 -0.29
CA GLY A 69 -6.70 -21.05 -1.69
C GLY A 69 -7.80 -20.29 -2.44
N VAL A 70 -7.49 -19.82 -3.63
CA VAL A 70 -8.38 -18.95 -4.41
C VAL A 70 -8.67 -19.60 -5.76
N GLN A 71 -9.94 -19.65 -6.11
CA GLN A 71 -10.38 -19.97 -7.46
C GLN A 71 -10.97 -18.72 -8.11
N VAL A 72 -10.58 -18.49 -9.35
CA VAL A 72 -10.91 -17.31 -10.13
C VAL A 72 -11.59 -17.76 -11.42
N LYS A 73 -12.87 -17.43 -11.58
CA LYS A 73 -13.64 -17.85 -12.75
C LYS A 73 -14.27 -16.67 -13.48
N ARG A 74 -13.73 -16.37 -14.66
CA ARG A 74 -14.41 -15.48 -15.61
C ARG A 74 -15.62 -16.21 -16.18
N HIS A 75 -16.83 -15.76 -15.81
CA HIS A 75 -18.08 -16.41 -16.20
C HIS A 75 -19.19 -15.39 -16.50
N ARG A 76 -20.05 -15.71 -17.46
CA ARG A 76 -21.21 -14.88 -17.83
C ARG A 76 -22.48 -15.28 -17.08
N HIS A 77 -22.63 -16.56 -16.76
CA HIS A 77 -23.81 -17.10 -16.10
C HIS A 77 -23.59 -17.28 -14.60
N THR A 78 -24.67 -17.46 -13.86
CA THR A 78 -24.62 -17.69 -12.42
C THR A 78 -23.82 -18.94 -12.08
N VAL A 79 -22.90 -18.83 -11.12
CA VAL A 79 -22.09 -19.94 -10.61
C VAL A 79 -22.95 -20.87 -9.74
N GLY A 80 -22.96 -22.14 -10.11
CA GLY A 80 -23.73 -23.20 -9.44
C GLY A 80 -22.96 -23.89 -8.31
N ARG A 81 -23.69 -24.59 -7.46
CA ARG A 81 -23.14 -25.40 -6.36
C ARG A 81 -22.00 -26.35 -6.77
N PRO A 82 -22.03 -27.04 -7.94
CA PRO A 82 -20.95 -27.95 -8.32
C PRO A 82 -19.56 -27.31 -8.42
N GLU A 83 -19.49 -26.00 -8.68
CA GLU A 83 -18.22 -25.27 -8.71
C GLU A 83 -17.65 -25.06 -7.30
N ILE A 84 -18.51 -24.77 -6.32
CA ILE A 84 -18.13 -24.65 -4.91
C ILE A 84 -17.71 -26.02 -4.36
N ASP A 85 -18.43 -27.09 -4.71
CA ASP A 85 -18.06 -28.46 -4.31
C ASP A 85 -16.68 -28.87 -4.86
N ARG A 86 -16.38 -28.47 -6.10
CA ARG A 86 -15.03 -28.67 -6.68
C ARG A 86 -13.97 -27.89 -5.90
N LEU A 87 -14.21 -26.61 -5.61
CA LEU A 87 -13.27 -25.81 -4.81
C LEU A 87 -13.00 -26.44 -3.44
N ILE A 88 -14.05 -26.88 -2.72
CA ILE A 88 -13.89 -27.57 -1.42
C ILE A 88 -12.95 -28.77 -1.56
N GLY A 89 -13.15 -29.59 -2.59
CA GLY A 89 -12.28 -30.73 -2.87
C GLY A 89 -10.82 -30.34 -3.07
N SER A 90 -10.57 -29.26 -3.82
CA SER A 90 -9.22 -28.75 -4.12
C SER A 90 -8.52 -28.14 -2.90
N LEU A 91 -9.30 -27.59 -1.97
CA LEU A 91 -8.77 -26.96 -0.76
C LEU A 91 -8.45 -27.97 0.37
N THR A 92 -9.13 -29.11 0.37
CA THR A 92 -9.10 -30.09 1.47
C THR A 92 -7.67 -30.52 1.81
N GLY A 93 -7.30 -30.38 3.09
CA GLY A 93 -5.99 -30.82 3.63
C GLY A 93 -4.81 -29.92 3.29
N ARG A 94 -5.00 -28.83 2.52
CA ARG A 94 -3.92 -27.91 2.10
C ARG A 94 -4.16 -26.47 2.51
N TYR A 95 -5.41 -26.05 2.62
CA TYR A 95 -5.79 -24.67 2.90
C TYR A 95 -6.81 -24.60 4.04
N GLN A 96 -6.82 -23.47 4.74
CA GLN A 96 -7.66 -23.23 5.93
C GLN A 96 -8.83 -22.29 5.62
N HIS A 97 -8.80 -21.67 4.43
CA HIS A 97 -9.81 -20.75 3.94
C HIS A 97 -9.89 -20.82 2.41
N GLY A 98 -11.06 -20.57 1.84
CA GLY A 98 -11.29 -20.52 0.40
C GLY A 98 -11.84 -19.18 -0.05
N ILE A 99 -11.39 -18.68 -1.21
CA ILE A 99 -12.00 -17.50 -1.84
C ILE A 99 -12.41 -17.89 -3.26
N PHE A 100 -13.65 -17.60 -3.64
CA PHE A 100 -14.11 -17.80 -5.02
C PHE A 100 -14.42 -16.45 -5.65
N ILE A 101 -13.62 -16.02 -6.62
CA ILE A 101 -13.81 -14.76 -7.35
C ILE A 101 -14.43 -15.04 -8.72
N THR A 102 -15.51 -14.35 -9.09
CA THR A 102 -16.14 -14.48 -10.40
C THR A 102 -16.58 -13.14 -10.97
N THR A 103 -16.73 -13.06 -12.29
CA THR A 103 -17.41 -11.93 -12.96
C THR A 103 -18.94 -12.06 -12.95
N ALA A 104 -19.48 -13.17 -12.45
CA ALA A 104 -20.92 -13.43 -12.36
C ALA A 104 -21.46 -13.33 -10.92
N ASP A 105 -22.67 -13.82 -10.71
CA ASP A 105 -23.27 -14.02 -9.39
C ASP A 105 -23.25 -15.51 -9.02
N PHE A 106 -23.60 -15.85 -7.78
CA PHE A 106 -23.74 -17.21 -7.27
C PHE A 106 -25.21 -17.57 -7.05
N SER A 107 -25.57 -18.81 -7.39
CA SER A 107 -26.90 -19.35 -7.08
C SER A 107 -27.11 -19.45 -5.57
N LEU A 108 -28.37 -19.43 -5.13
CA LEU A 108 -28.71 -19.62 -3.71
C LEU A 108 -28.09 -20.91 -3.13
N GLN A 109 -28.12 -22.00 -3.90
CA GLN A 109 -27.51 -23.27 -3.50
C GLN A 109 -25.98 -23.20 -3.39
N ALA A 110 -25.31 -22.42 -4.25
CA ALA A 110 -23.87 -22.21 -4.17
C ALA A 110 -23.49 -21.39 -2.93
N ARG A 111 -24.25 -20.33 -2.63
CA ARG A 111 -24.05 -19.50 -1.43
C ARG A 111 -24.26 -20.30 -0.15
N ALA A 112 -25.36 -21.07 -0.06
CA ALA A 112 -25.62 -21.96 1.05
C ALA A 112 -24.48 -22.97 1.24
N ARG A 113 -24.02 -23.58 0.14
CA ARG A 113 -22.90 -24.54 0.20
C ARG A 113 -21.60 -23.91 0.70
N ALA A 114 -21.31 -22.66 0.31
CA ALA A 114 -20.11 -21.93 0.76
C ALA A 114 -20.15 -21.59 2.26
N SER A 115 -21.33 -21.38 2.84
CA SER A 115 -21.51 -21.09 4.27
C SER A 115 -21.63 -22.34 5.17
N GLU A 116 -22.15 -23.46 4.65
CA GLU A 116 -22.41 -24.68 5.43
C GLU A 116 -21.18 -25.60 5.56
N THR A 117 -20.13 -25.36 4.78
CA THR A 117 -18.89 -26.14 4.85
C THR A 117 -18.06 -25.79 6.08
N ALA A 118 -17.41 -26.80 6.67
CA ALA A 118 -16.48 -26.60 7.80
C ALA A 118 -15.27 -25.73 7.39
N LEU A 119 -14.83 -25.86 6.14
CA LEU A 119 -13.83 -24.98 5.55
C LEU A 119 -14.54 -23.75 4.98
N ARG A 120 -14.42 -22.60 5.64
CA ARG A 120 -15.07 -21.35 5.21
C ARG A 120 -14.66 -20.97 3.79
N ILE A 121 -15.65 -20.66 2.94
CA ILE A 121 -15.45 -20.13 1.59
C ILE A 121 -16.13 -18.77 1.49
N ASP A 122 -15.37 -17.75 1.11
CA ASP A 122 -15.87 -16.41 0.84
C ASP A 122 -16.16 -16.24 -0.68
N PRO A 123 -17.44 -16.17 -1.11
CA PRO A 123 -17.81 -15.91 -2.50
C PRO A 123 -17.76 -14.41 -2.82
N VAL A 124 -17.05 -14.05 -3.88
CA VAL A 124 -16.88 -12.66 -4.36
C VAL A 124 -17.47 -12.54 -5.78
N THR A 125 -18.54 -11.76 -5.91
CA THR A 125 -19.27 -11.57 -7.17
C THR A 125 -18.64 -10.52 -8.07
N GLY A 126 -19.02 -10.53 -9.35
CA GLY A 126 -18.57 -9.52 -10.30
C GLY A 126 -19.07 -8.11 -9.97
N GLU A 127 -20.20 -8.00 -9.28
CA GLU A 127 -20.71 -6.72 -8.77
C GLU A 127 -19.80 -6.19 -7.67
N GLN A 128 -19.42 -7.04 -6.71
CA GLN A 128 -18.54 -6.66 -5.61
C GLN A 128 -17.14 -6.27 -6.12
N VAL A 129 -16.61 -7.03 -7.09
CA VAL A 129 -15.35 -6.69 -7.76
C VAL A 129 -15.43 -5.33 -8.45
N ALA A 130 -16.47 -5.08 -9.24
CA ALA A 130 -16.64 -3.80 -9.94
C ALA A 130 -16.82 -2.62 -8.96
N ALA A 131 -17.54 -2.84 -7.85
CA ALA A 131 -17.69 -1.85 -6.80
C ALA A 131 -16.35 -1.52 -6.11
N LEU A 132 -15.51 -2.52 -5.83
CA LEU A 132 -14.15 -2.32 -5.31
C LEU A 132 -13.28 -1.55 -6.29
N MET A 133 -13.32 -1.90 -7.57
CA MET A 133 -12.57 -1.20 -8.61
C MET A 133 -12.92 0.28 -8.69
N LEU A 134 -14.20 0.62 -8.67
CA LEU A 134 -14.64 2.03 -8.68
C LEU A 134 -14.25 2.75 -7.38
N ARG A 135 -14.47 2.12 -6.22
CA ARG A 135 -14.15 2.70 -4.90
C ARG A 135 -12.67 3.03 -4.78
N HIS A 136 -11.80 2.15 -5.29
CA HIS A 136 -10.35 2.26 -5.16
C HIS A 136 -9.64 2.76 -6.43
N ARG A 137 -10.43 3.19 -7.43
CA ARG A 137 -9.94 3.71 -8.71
C ARG A 137 -8.99 2.74 -9.45
N LEU A 138 -9.30 1.45 -9.41
CA LEU A 138 -8.56 0.41 -10.12
C LEU A 138 -9.14 0.25 -11.53
N GLY A 139 -8.31 0.34 -12.56
CA GLY A 139 -8.74 0.21 -13.96
C GLY A 139 -9.68 1.32 -14.45
N VAL A 140 -9.73 2.46 -13.77
CA VAL A 140 -10.52 3.63 -14.16
C VAL A 140 -9.71 4.92 -14.00
N ILE A 141 -9.93 5.86 -14.91
CA ILE A 141 -9.30 7.19 -14.99
C ILE A 141 -10.36 8.29 -14.90
N ASP A 142 -9.90 9.55 -14.89
CA ASP A 142 -10.75 10.74 -14.80
C ASP A 142 -11.70 10.68 -13.58
N ASP A 143 -11.12 10.45 -12.39
CA ASP A 143 -11.84 10.28 -11.12
C ASP A 143 -12.90 9.16 -11.13
N GLY A 144 -12.66 8.12 -11.93
CA GLY A 144 -13.57 6.97 -12.02
C GLY A 144 -14.70 7.17 -13.03
N GLN A 145 -14.59 8.18 -13.90
CA GLN A 145 -15.58 8.43 -14.95
C GLN A 145 -15.29 7.67 -16.24
N ARG A 146 -14.08 7.15 -16.45
CA ARG A 146 -13.71 6.45 -17.69
C ARG A 146 -12.89 5.20 -17.42
N ILE A 147 -13.00 4.20 -18.30
CA ILE A 147 -12.18 2.97 -18.24
C ILE A 147 -10.73 3.29 -18.62
N ASP A 148 -9.79 2.76 -17.84
CA ASP A 148 -8.35 2.81 -18.12
C ASP A 148 -7.97 1.67 -19.07
N GLU A 149 -8.15 1.84 -20.38
CA GLU A 149 -7.80 0.79 -21.36
C GLU A 149 -6.33 0.31 -21.26
N PRO A 150 -5.32 1.19 -21.04
CA PRO A 150 -3.95 0.76 -20.74
C PRO A 150 -3.83 -0.22 -19.56
N TYR A 151 -4.61 -0.06 -18.49
CA TYR A 151 -4.62 -0.99 -17.36
C TYR A 151 -5.03 -2.41 -17.77
N PHE A 152 -6.11 -2.55 -18.55
CA PHE A 152 -6.59 -3.85 -19.03
C PHE A 152 -5.64 -4.44 -20.08
N ALA A 153 -5.08 -3.60 -20.96
CA ALA A 153 -4.08 -4.03 -21.93
C ALA A 153 -2.80 -4.58 -21.26
N ALA A 154 -2.38 -3.98 -20.13
CA ALA A 154 -1.24 -4.47 -19.36
C ALA A 154 -1.51 -5.85 -18.74
N LEU A 155 -2.75 -6.14 -18.32
CA LEU A 155 -3.15 -7.46 -17.82
C LEU A 155 -3.09 -8.53 -18.93
N GLU A 156 -3.47 -8.19 -20.16
CA GLU A 156 -3.37 -9.09 -21.31
C GLU A 156 -1.92 -9.28 -21.77
N ALA A 157 -1.10 -8.22 -21.73
CA ALA A 157 0.31 -8.32 -22.04
C ALA A 157 1.05 -9.32 -21.12
N ARG A 158 0.63 -9.43 -19.85
CA ARG A 158 1.14 -10.44 -18.91
C ARG A 158 0.85 -11.88 -19.33
N VAL A 159 -0.20 -12.12 -20.12
CA VAL A 159 -0.56 -13.46 -20.63
C VAL A 159 0.35 -13.85 -21.79
N SER A 160 0.68 -12.89 -22.66
CA SER A 160 1.55 -13.09 -23.83
C SER A 160 3.00 -13.41 -23.43
N HIS A 161 3.40 -13.12 -22.18
CA HIS A 161 4.60 -13.64 -21.54
C HIS A 161 4.36 -15.01 -20.90
N THR A 162 4.07 -16.03 -21.71
CA THR A 162 4.09 -17.42 -21.23
C THR A 162 5.54 -17.93 -21.23
N PRO A 163 6.08 -18.42 -20.09
CA PRO A 163 7.43 -18.98 -20.07
C PRO A 163 7.45 -20.35 -20.77
N VAL A 164 8.24 -20.46 -21.83
CA VAL A 164 8.69 -21.73 -22.42
C VAL A 164 9.45 -22.52 -21.33
N PRO A 165 9.34 -23.87 -21.26
CA PRO A 165 10.05 -24.66 -20.24
C PRO A 165 11.56 -24.45 -20.36
N ALA A 166 12.22 -24.45 -19.20
CA ALA A 166 13.54 -23.90 -18.99
C ALA A 166 14.67 -24.48 -19.87
N LEU A 167 15.45 -23.57 -20.45
CA LEU A 167 16.88 -23.70 -20.76
C LEU A 167 17.61 -22.47 -20.17
N PRO A 168 18.89 -22.58 -19.75
CA PRO A 168 19.44 -21.77 -18.68
C PRO A 168 19.83 -20.34 -19.09
N ALA A 169 19.70 -19.45 -18.11
CA ALA A 169 20.37 -18.15 -17.97
C ALA A 169 20.28 -17.14 -19.13
N ALA A 170 19.15 -16.42 -19.22
CA ALA A 170 19.11 -14.97 -19.48
C ALA A 170 17.72 -14.43 -19.08
N ALA A 171 17.66 -13.52 -18.09
CA ALA A 171 16.40 -13.04 -17.52
C ALA A 171 15.62 -12.10 -18.49
N PRO A 172 14.30 -12.29 -18.67
CA PRO A 172 13.50 -11.54 -19.64
C PRO A 172 13.30 -10.05 -19.25
N VAL A 173 12.93 -9.24 -20.23
CA VAL A 173 12.88 -7.76 -20.17
C VAL A 173 11.68 -7.21 -19.36
N ASP A 174 10.71 -8.05 -18.99
CA ASP A 174 9.47 -7.69 -18.27
C ASP A 174 9.58 -7.56 -16.73
N ASP A 175 10.80 -7.64 -16.17
CA ASP A 175 11.07 -7.52 -14.73
C ASP A 175 11.28 -6.06 -14.26
N LEU A 176 11.12 -5.07 -15.15
CA LEU A 176 11.43 -3.67 -14.85
C LEU A 176 10.31 -2.97 -14.07
N ILE A 177 10.66 -2.39 -12.93
CA ILE A 177 9.83 -1.49 -12.13
C ILE A 177 10.37 -0.06 -12.21
N SER A 178 9.48 0.91 -12.18
CA SER A 178 9.86 2.33 -12.17
C SER A 178 10.56 2.71 -10.86
N LEU A 179 11.29 3.83 -10.86
CA LEU A 179 11.82 4.44 -9.63
C LEU A 179 10.74 4.62 -8.55
N THR A 180 9.51 4.99 -8.94
CA THR A 180 8.38 5.13 -8.01
C THR A 180 8.02 3.79 -7.37
N ALA A 181 7.92 2.72 -8.16
CA ALA A 181 7.65 1.39 -7.62
C ALA A 181 8.81 0.89 -6.72
N LEU A 182 10.07 1.22 -7.06
CA LEU A 182 11.22 0.90 -6.22
C LEU A 182 11.18 1.68 -4.90
N SER A 183 10.75 2.94 -4.91
CA SER A 183 10.56 3.76 -3.72
C SER A 183 9.60 3.12 -2.71
N TYR A 184 8.49 2.54 -3.19
CA TYR A 184 7.58 1.78 -2.33
C TYR A 184 8.22 0.49 -1.80
N ALA A 185 8.88 -0.28 -2.66
CA ALA A 185 9.53 -1.53 -2.27
C ALA A 185 10.67 -1.34 -1.24
N LEU A 186 11.36 -0.20 -1.31
CA LEU A 186 12.44 0.18 -0.39
C LEU A 186 11.96 1.04 0.78
N ARG A 187 10.67 1.39 0.83
CA ARG A 187 10.05 2.18 1.90
C ARG A 187 10.75 3.53 2.15
N VAL A 188 11.13 4.20 1.07
CA VAL A 188 11.79 5.52 1.08
C VAL A 188 11.17 6.42 0.02
N ASP A 189 11.28 7.74 0.18
CA ASP A 189 10.75 8.68 -0.79
C ASP A 189 11.50 8.62 -2.14
N ARG A 190 10.81 9.00 -3.23
CA ARG A 190 11.38 9.03 -4.58
C ARG A 190 12.66 9.87 -4.68
N GLY A 191 12.74 10.99 -3.96
CA GLY A 191 13.92 11.85 -3.96
C GLY A 191 15.15 11.13 -3.44
N THR A 192 14.99 10.35 -2.36
CA THR A 192 16.06 9.51 -1.80
C THR A 192 16.56 8.48 -2.82
N VAL A 193 15.66 7.79 -3.54
CA VAL A 193 16.06 6.81 -4.57
C VAL A 193 16.79 7.51 -5.72
N HIS A 194 16.29 8.67 -6.16
CA HIS A 194 16.94 9.49 -7.18
C HIS A 194 18.35 9.92 -6.76
N ASP A 195 18.52 10.38 -5.52
CA ASP A 195 19.82 10.74 -4.94
C ASP A 195 20.79 9.56 -4.90
N TRP A 196 20.30 8.35 -4.62
CA TRP A 196 21.12 7.14 -4.66
C TRP A 196 21.59 6.81 -6.07
N VAL A 197 20.75 7.01 -7.09
CA VAL A 197 21.17 6.86 -8.49
C VAL A 197 22.19 7.92 -8.86
N ALA A 198 21.91 9.19 -8.57
CA ALA A 198 22.78 10.32 -8.91
C ALA A 198 24.18 10.20 -8.28
N ARG A 199 24.28 9.59 -7.09
CA ARG A 199 25.54 9.34 -6.38
C ARG A 199 26.16 7.96 -6.66
N GLY A 200 25.58 7.18 -7.57
CA GLY A 200 26.08 5.84 -7.93
C GLY A 200 25.94 4.77 -6.85
N ARG A 201 25.13 5.01 -5.81
CA ARG A 201 24.87 4.04 -4.73
C ARG A 201 23.96 2.89 -5.20
N ILE A 202 23.08 3.16 -6.16
CA ILE A 202 22.34 2.13 -6.89
C ILE A 202 22.43 2.44 -8.38
N VAL A 203 22.47 1.39 -9.21
CA VAL A 203 22.57 1.53 -10.67
C VAL A 203 21.26 1.05 -11.29
N PRO A 204 20.58 1.89 -12.10
CA PRO A 204 19.38 1.49 -12.83
C PRO A 204 19.73 0.43 -13.89
N ASP A 205 18.82 -0.50 -14.13
CA ASP A 205 18.96 -1.52 -15.17
C ASP A 205 18.66 -0.96 -16.57
N ARG A 206 17.83 0.08 -16.64
CA ARG A 206 17.55 0.86 -17.85
C ARG A 206 17.30 2.32 -17.49
N GLN A 207 17.74 3.22 -18.35
CA GLN A 207 17.49 4.65 -18.25
C GLN A 207 16.99 5.16 -19.60
N ASP A 208 15.81 5.76 -19.62
CA ASP A 208 15.27 6.36 -20.85
C ASP A 208 15.70 7.83 -20.96
N PRO A 209 16.27 8.25 -22.11
CA PRO A 209 16.78 9.62 -22.29
C PRO A 209 15.68 10.68 -22.44
N ASP A 210 14.47 10.32 -22.90
CA ASP A 210 13.47 11.29 -23.41
C ASP A 210 12.24 11.52 -22.51
N GLY A 211 12.28 11.11 -21.24
CA GLY A 211 11.19 11.38 -20.27
C GLY A 211 11.33 12.74 -19.59
N ALA A 212 10.21 13.34 -19.13
CA ALA A 212 10.15 14.64 -18.42
C ALA A 212 10.87 14.72 -17.04
N ARG A 213 11.80 13.81 -16.78
CA ARG A 213 12.80 13.66 -15.71
C ARG A 213 13.28 12.22 -15.88
N SER A 214 14.56 12.00 -16.22
CA SER A 214 15.19 10.69 -16.53
C SER A 214 14.48 9.49 -15.87
N ALA A 215 13.77 8.69 -16.67
CA ALA A 215 13.00 7.56 -16.15
C ALA A 215 13.96 6.40 -15.88
N PHE A 216 14.27 6.19 -14.60
CA PHE A 216 15.08 5.07 -14.13
C PHE A 216 14.21 3.83 -13.91
N TRP A 217 14.69 2.70 -14.41
CA TRP A 217 14.04 1.40 -14.33
C TRP A 217 14.95 0.40 -13.61
N PHE A 218 14.36 -0.44 -12.78
CA PHE A 218 15.07 -1.41 -11.95
C PHE A 218 14.42 -2.78 -12.04
N ARG A 219 15.20 -3.85 -12.02
CA ARG A 219 14.67 -5.21 -11.99
C ARG A 219 14.06 -5.53 -10.63
N ARG A 220 12.82 -6.02 -10.59
CA ARG A 220 12.12 -6.41 -9.36
C ARG A 220 12.88 -7.52 -8.62
N SER A 221 13.50 -8.44 -9.35
CA SER A 221 14.39 -9.47 -8.79
C SER A 221 15.56 -8.90 -7.95
N ARG A 222 15.96 -7.64 -8.15
CA ARG A 222 17.04 -7.00 -7.38
C ARG A 222 16.57 -6.38 -6.07
N ILE A 223 15.27 -6.30 -5.79
CA ILE A 223 14.74 -5.59 -4.61
C ILE A 223 15.36 -6.13 -3.31
N GLU A 224 15.38 -7.45 -3.10
CA GLU A 224 15.93 -8.03 -1.88
C GLU A 224 17.43 -7.75 -1.73
N ALA A 225 18.18 -7.84 -2.83
CA ALA A 225 19.60 -7.52 -2.85
C ALA A 225 19.85 -6.04 -2.54
N LEU A 226 19.04 -5.15 -3.10
CA LEU A 226 19.08 -3.71 -2.82
C LEU A 226 18.70 -3.40 -1.38
N GLN A 227 17.66 -4.05 -0.83
CA GLN A 227 17.29 -3.92 0.58
C GLN A 227 18.44 -4.32 1.50
N ARG A 228 19.10 -5.45 1.25
CA ARG A 228 20.28 -5.88 2.01
C ARG A 228 21.43 -4.90 1.88
N HIS A 229 21.78 -4.50 0.65
CA HIS A 229 22.87 -3.56 0.37
C HIS A 229 22.66 -2.18 1.01
N LEU A 230 21.42 -1.71 1.04
CA LEU A 230 21.06 -0.38 1.56
C LEU A 230 20.76 -0.38 3.07
N GLY A 231 20.72 -1.55 3.71
CA GLY A 231 20.28 -1.68 5.11
C GLY A 231 18.79 -1.36 5.29
N ARG A 232 17.95 -1.76 4.33
CA ARG A 232 16.52 -1.48 4.22
C ARG A 232 15.68 -2.75 4.16
N VAL A 233 16.16 -3.83 4.76
CA VAL A 233 15.36 -5.05 4.91
C VAL A 233 14.13 -4.71 5.76
N PRO A 234 12.91 -5.05 5.32
CA PRO A 234 11.70 -4.78 6.09
C PRO A 234 11.75 -5.46 7.47
N PRO A 235 11.28 -4.80 8.54
CA PRO A 235 11.15 -5.43 9.85
C PRO A 235 10.25 -6.67 9.77
N ARG A 236 10.67 -7.74 10.45
CA ARG A 236 10.03 -9.07 10.40
C ARG A 236 9.01 -9.29 11.50
N ASP A 237 9.19 -8.61 12.63
CA ASP A 237 8.36 -8.75 13.81
C ASP A 237 8.15 -7.41 14.53
N ALA A 238 7.27 -7.40 15.52
CA ALA A 238 6.89 -6.20 16.26
C ALA A 238 8.08 -5.55 17.01
N ALA A 239 9.07 -6.33 17.46
CA ALA A 239 10.24 -5.80 18.15
C ALA A 239 11.20 -5.09 17.18
N GLU A 240 11.40 -5.65 15.98
CA GLU A 240 12.13 -5.00 14.89
C GLU A 240 11.40 -3.74 14.42
N TRP A 241 10.06 -3.79 14.28
CA TRP A 241 9.24 -2.62 13.94
C TRP A 241 9.37 -1.49 14.96
N ARG A 242 9.25 -1.82 16.25
CA ARG A 242 9.47 -0.87 17.34
C ARG A 242 10.86 -0.25 17.28
N THR A 243 11.89 -1.08 17.10
CA THR A 243 13.29 -0.61 17.04
C THR A 243 13.50 0.32 15.86
N ALA A 244 13.05 -0.07 14.66
CA ALA A 244 13.14 0.75 13.46
C ALA A 244 12.40 2.10 13.61
N PHE A 245 11.23 2.10 14.25
CA PHE A 245 10.50 3.32 14.54
C PHE A 245 11.29 4.24 15.49
N LEU A 246 11.75 3.72 16.62
CA LEU A 246 12.51 4.49 17.61
C LEU A 246 13.80 5.08 17.01
N ASP A 247 14.50 4.35 16.14
CA ASP A 247 15.70 4.84 15.46
C ASP A 247 15.41 6.02 14.52
N VAL A 248 14.31 5.97 13.77
CA VAL A 248 13.88 7.07 12.91
C VAL A 248 13.45 8.29 13.73
N VAL A 249 12.75 8.06 14.84
CA VAL A 249 12.36 9.14 15.77
C VAL A 249 13.62 9.82 16.35
N ARG A 250 14.61 9.04 16.82
CA ARG A 250 15.87 9.53 17.41
C ARG A 250 16.74 10.34 16.45
N THR A 251 16.61 10.12 15.14
CA THR A 251 17.47 10.76 14.15
C THR A 251 17.33 12.28 14.16
N ALA A 252 18.32 13.01 14.67
CA ALA A 252 18.27 14.46 14.88
C ALA A 252 18.73 15.34 13.68
N ARG A 253 18.92 14.74 12.49
CA ARG A 253 19.22 15.50 11.26
C ARG A 253 17.93 16.07 10.67
N LEU A 254 17.60 17.30 11.06
CA LEU A 254 16.38 17.98 10.67
C LEU A 254 16.64 19.06 9.61
N THR A 255 15.89 19.03 8.52
CA THR A 255 15.79 20.14 7.56
C THR A 255 14.71 21.15 7.95
N ARG A 256 13.66 20.68 8.62
CA ARG A 256 12.56 21.44 9.23
C ARG A 256 12.16 20.80 10.55
N SER A 257 11.47 21.54 11.41
CA SER A 257 10.99 21.06 12.72
C SER A 257 9.76 20.14 12.64
N TYR A 258 9.22 19.93 11.43
CA TYR A 258 7.94 19.27 11.21
C TYR A 258 7.85 17.88 11.84
N LYS A 259 8.91 17.06 11.73
CA LYS A 259 8.92 15.69 12.25
C LYS A 259 8.67 15.62 13.77
N PRO A 260 9.52 16.22 14.63
CA PRO A 260 9.30 16.15 16.08
C PRO A 260 8.04 16.89 16.53
N VAL A 261 7.62 17.97 15.85
CA VAL A 261 6.37 18.68 16.16
C VAL A 261 5.15 17.80 15.86
N MET A 262 5.11 17.15 14.69
CA MET A 262 4.04 16.22 14.32
C MET A 262 3.99 15.03 15.28
N LEU A 263 5.13 14.40 15.58
CA LEU A 263 5.17 13.24 16.48
C LEU A 263 4.71 13.59 17.90
N ARG A 264 5.13 14.75 18.43
CA ARG A 264 4.68 15.22 19.75
C ARG A 264 3.17 15.45 19.77
N ALA A 265 2.63 16.08 18.73
CA ALA A 265 1.19 16.29 18.60
C ALA A 265 0.43 14.96 18.47
N LEU A 266 0.93 14.03 17.65
CA LEU A 266 0.33 12.73 17.43
C LEU A 266 0.26 11.91 18.72
N LEU A 267 1.37 11.79 19.47
CA LEU A 267 1.37 11.05 20.73
C LEU A 267 0.45 11.66 21.80
N ARG A 268 0.26 12.98 21.79
CA ARG A 268 -0.68 13.65 22.69
C ARG A 268 -2.14 13.39 22.32
N LEU A 269 -2.43 13.28 21.03
CA LEU A 269 -3.79 13.12 20.50
C LEU A 269 -4.21 11.66 20.29
N ALA A 270 -3.25 10.74 20.33
CA ALA A 270 -3.49 9.32 20.12
C ALA A 270 -4.46 8.76 21.16
N ASP A 271 -5.50 8.09 20.67
CA ASP A 271 -6.44 7.31 21.47
C ASP A 271 -5.81 5.99 21.95
N ALA A 272 -6.62 5.15 22.62
CA ALA A 272 -6.17 3.84 23.10
C ALA A 272 -5.67 2.92 21.97
N GLN A 273 -6.11 3.15 20.74
CA GLN A 273 -5.74 2.40 19.54
C GLN A 273 -4.57 3.05 18.79
N GLY A 274 -3.93 4.09 19.33
CA GLY A 274 -2.78 4.75 18.70
C GLY A 274 -3.19 5.59 17.49
N SER A 275 -4.46 6.01 17.45
CA SER A 275 -5.07 6.71 16.34
C SER A 275 -5.43 8.14 16.73
N ALA A 276 -5.32 9.08 15.80
CA ALA A 276 -5.68 10.48 16.02
C ALA A 276 -6.36 11.05 14.78
N SER A 277 -7.32 11.96 14.96
CA SER A 277 -7.91 12.71 13.85
C SER A 277 -6.83 13.53 13.14
N LEU A 278 -6.80 13.46 11.81
CA LEU A 278 -5.91 14.26 10.98
C LEU A 278 -6.25 15.75 11.09
N ASP A 279 -7.52 16.12 11.26
CA ASP A 279 -7.93 17.49 11.56
C ASP A 279 -7.37 17.98 12.88
N ALA A 280 -7.56 17.19 13.96
CA ALA A 280 -7.02 17.52 15.27
C ALA A 280 -5.48 17.63 15.24
N LEU A 281 -4.84 16.74 14.51
CA LEU A 281 -3.39 16.74 14.34
C LEU A 281 -2.91 17.99 13.58
N ALA A 282 -3.59 18.38 12.51
CA ALA A 282 -3.26 19.59 11.75
C ALA A 282 -3.45 20.87 12.58
N LEU A 283 -4.51 20.93 13.40
CA LEU A 283 -4.73 22.02 14.34
C LEU A 283 -3.61 22.12 15.38
N ALA A 284 -3.29 21.02 16.07
CA ALA A 284 -2.22 20.98 17.06
C ALA A 284 -0.84 21.29 16.44
N PHE A 285 -0.62 20.82 15.21
CA PHE A 285 0.59 21.10 14.46
C PHE A 285 0.71 22.61 14.16
N ARG A 286 -0.35 23.26 13.68
CA ARG A 286 -0.38 24.72 13.45
C ARG A 286 -0.19 25.49 14.75
N GLU A 287 -0.89 25.08 15.80
CA GLU A 287 -0.89 25.73 17.11
C GLU A 287 0.53 25.90 17.67
N PHE A 288 1.39 24.89 17.51
CA PHE A 288 2.80 24.98 17.90
C PHE A 288 3.50 26.20 17.26
N TYR A 289 3.34 26.40 15.95
CA TYR A 289 3.98 27.51 15.23
C TYR A 289 3.34 28.86 15.57
N GLU A 290 2.03 28.89 15.81
CA GLU A 290 1.33 30.08 16.30
C GLU A 290 1.86 30.51 17.67
N GLN A 291 2.04 29.57 18.60
CA GLN A 291 2.57 29.83 19.94
C GLN A 291 3.99 30.41 19.86
N ARG A 292 4.85 29.84 19.01
CA ARG A 292 6.20 30.39 18.77
C ARG A 292 6.15 31.84 18.28
N ARG A 293 5.28 32.13 17.31
CA ARG A 293 5.08 33.49 16.78
C ARG A 293 4.60 34.46 17.86
N ARG A 294 3.60 34.07 18.67
CA ARG A 294 3.08 34.88 19.78
C ARG A 294 4.17 35.18 20.81
N ALA A 295 5.09 34.24 21.03
CA ALA A 295 6.24 34.42 21.91
C ALA A 295 7.40 35.22 21.28
N GLY A 296 7.23 35.77 20.07
CA GLY A 296 8.29 36.50 19.35
C GLY A 296 9.45 35.61 18.88
N LEU A 297 9.27 34.29 18.89
CA LEU A 297 10.29 33.33 18.48
C LEU A 297 10.21 33.05 16.99
N ARG A 298 11.36 32.70 16.39
CA ARG A 298 11.41 32.24 15.01
C ARG A 298 10.51 31.02 14.79
N VAL A 299 9.65 31.11 13.77
CA VAL A 299 8.58 30.13 13.51
C VAL A 299 9.08 28.93 12.72
N GLU A 300 9.75 29.15 11.58
CA GLU A 300 10.37 28.10 10.76
C GLU A 300 11.43 28.72 9.84
N ARG A 301 12.31 27.90 9.26
CA ARG A 301 13.35 28.33 8.32
C ARG A 301 12.77 28.88 7.02
N ASP A 302 11.92 28.08 6.37
CA ASP A 302 11.33 28.33 5.06
C ASP A 302 10.03 27.53 4.86
N GLY A 303 9.28 27.87 3.81
CA GLY A 303 8.05 27.19 3.43
C GLY A 303 6.77 27.88 3.93
N LEU A 304 5.67 27.12 3.92
CA LEU A 304 4.33 27.64 4.15
C LEU A 304 4.17 28.30 5.53
N LEU A 305 4.82 27.75 6.56
CA LEU A 305 4.71 28.19 7.95
C LEU A 305 5.64 29.36 8.32
N THR A 306 6.47 29.85 7.40
CA THR A 306 7.42 30.95 7.69
C THR A 306 6.73 32.29 7.91
N GLY A 307 5.54 32.46 7.31
CA GLY A 307 4.70 33.65 7.46
C GLY A 307 3.92 33.66 8.78
N ASP A 308 2.67 34.11 8.71
CA ASP A 308 1.74 34.06 9.85
C ASP A 308 0.95 32.74 9.83
N PRO A 309 1.22 31.78 10.72
CA PRO A 309 0.52 30.50 10.70
C PRO A 309 -0.99 30.65 10.86
N ALA A 310 -1.46 31.68 11.57
CA ALA A 310 -2.89 31.93 11.78
C ALA A 310 -3.61 32.35 10.48
N ARG A 311 -2.89 32.86 9.47
CA ARG A 311 -3.46 33.23 8.17
C ARG A 311 -3.49 32.08 7.17
N ILE A 312 -2.89 30.95 7.50
CA ILE A 312 -2.81 29.79 6.61
C ILE A 312 -4.11 28.99 6.74
N GLY A 313 -4.80 28.80 5.62
CA GLY A 313 -6.02 28.00 5.58
C GLY A 313 -5.80 26.58 6.09
N HIS A 314 -6.78 26.05 6.82
CA HIS A 314 -6.70 24.73 7.46
C HIS A 314 -6.36 23.61 6.47
N ALA A 315 -6.99 23.61 5.29
CA ALA A 315 -6.69 22.66 4.22
C ALA A 315 -5.23 22.71 3.73
N ALA A 316 -4.60 23.89 3.71
CA ALA A 316 -3.21 24.04 3.32
C ALA A 316 -2.27 23.43 4.37
N VAL A 317 -2.59 23.57 5.66
CA VAL A 317 -1.85 22.93 6.75
C VAL A 317 -2.03 21.40 6.71
N ARG A 318 -3.24 20.90 6.47
CA ARG A 318 -3.49 19.47 6.29
C ARG A 318 -2.66 18.90 5.13
N ASN A 319 -2.71 19.56 3.97
CA ASN A 319 -1.93 19.15 2.80
C ASN A 319 -0.43 19.19 3.06
N LEU A 320 0.04 20.20 3.81
CA LEU A 320 1.43 20.28 4.25
C LEU A 320 1.77 19.05 5.10
N LEU A 321 0.99 18.77 6.15
CA LEU A 321 1.21 17.68 7.11
C LEU A 321 1.22 16.29 6.44
N VAL A 322 0.26 16.04 5.54
CA VAL A 322 0.14 14.78 4.77
C VAL A 322 1.37 14.58 3.89
N ARG A 323 1.74 15.58 3.10
CA ARG A 323 2.95 15.50 2.26
C ARG A 323 4.21 15.44 3.13
N HIS A 324 4.28 16.24 4.17
CA HIS A 324 5.42 16.38 5.07
C HIS A 324 4.97 16.73 6.51
N PRO A 325 5.26 15.89 7.52
CA PRO A 325 6.14 14.74 7.50
C PRO A 325 5.44 13.38 7.32
N LEU A 326 4.10 13.30 7.30
CA LEU A 326 3.36 12.02 7.40
C LEU A 326 3.72 11.03 6.28
N GLU A 327 3.78 11.47 5.02
CA GLU A 327 4.10 10.62 3.87
C GLU A 327 5.35 9.76 4.10
N ARG A 328 6.40 10.31 4.73
CA ARG A 328 7.64 9.56 5.00
C ARG A 328 7.43 8.42 5.98
N PHE A 329 6.58 8.63 6.98
CA PHE A 329 6.25 7.59 7.96
C PHE A 329 5.28 6.56 7.38
N VAL A 330 4.39 6.98 6.47
CA VAL A 330 3.51 6.07 5.72
C VAL A 330 4.33 5.17 4.79
N LEU A 331 5.26 5.75 4.02
CA LEU A 331 6.18 5.00 3.17
C LEU A 331 7.05 4.04 3.97
N ALA A 332 7.50 4.44 5.16
CA ALA A 332 8.25 3.57 6.07
C ALA A 332 7.40 2.43 6.68
N GLY A 333 6.07 2.52 6.58
CA GLY A 333 5.11 1.61 7.18
C GLY A 333 4.88 1.83 8.67
N PHE A 334 5.29 2.98 9.22
CA PHE A 334 5.13 3.30 10.63
C PHE A 334 3.77 3.91 10.96
N LEU A 335 3.20 4.65 10.01
CA LEU A 335 1.89 5.27 10.14
C LEU A 335 1.01 4.88 8.96
N THR A 336 -0.30 4.96 9.15
CA THR A 336 -1.28 4.97 8.06
C THR A 336 -2.08 6.26 8.13
N VAL A 337 -2.57 6.73 6.98
CA VAL A 337 -3.51 7.85 6.89
C VAL A 337 -4.71 7.34 6.12
N ASP A 338 -5.88 7.40 6.74
CA ASP A 338 -7.16 7.12 6.11
C ASP A 338 -7.89 8.44 5.84
N PRO A 339 -7.93 8.92 4.58
CA PRO A 339 -8.62 10.15 4.24
C PRO A 339 -10.14 10.04 4.35
N ALA A 340 -10.72 8.83 4.32
CA ALA A 340 -12.17 8.63 4.40
C ALA A 340 -12.68 8.82 5.83
N ASP A 341 -11.90 8.32 6.80
CA ASP A 341 -12.23 8.42 8.23
C ASP A 341 -11.55 9.62 8.93
N ASP A 342 -10.77 10.41 8.19
CA ASP A 342 -9.93 11.50 8.73
C ASP A 342 -8.96 11.04 9.84
N MET A 343 -8.37 9.84 9.72
CA MET A 343 -7.55 9.27 10.78
C MET A 343 -6.08 9.09 10.37
N VAL A 344 -5.18 9.39 11.31
CA VAL A 344 -3.78 8.97 11.29
C VAL A 344 -3.60 7.90 12.35
N ARG A 345 -3.04 6.74 11.98
CA ARG A 345 -2.84 5.64 12.93
C ARG A 345 -1.38 5.21 12.98
N ILE A 346 -0.86 5.02 14.19
CA ILE A 346 0.43 4.35 14.38
C ILE A 346 0.22 2.86 14.09
N ALA A 347 1.13 2.25 13.33
CA ALA A 347 1.00 0.84 12.97
C ALA A 347 0.84 -0.02 14.24
N PRO A 348 -0.13 -0.96 14.29
CA PRO A 348 -0.42 -1.74 15.51
C PRO A 348 0.82 -2.44 16.09
N ALA A 349 1.68 -3.02 15.24
CA ALA A 349 2.94 -3.65 15.63
C ALA A 349 3.90 -2.72 16.40
N ILE A 350 3.82 -1.41 16.17
CA ILE A 350 4.56 -0.39 16.91
C ILE A 350 3.78 0.01 18.16
N TRP A 351 2.52 0.42 18.00
CA TRP A 351 1.73 0.98 19.10
C TRP A 351 1.59 0.01 20.28
N GLN A 352 1.29 -1.26 19.99
CA GLN A 352 1.10 -2.30 21.02
C GLN A 352 2.40 -2.65 21.76
N THR A 353 3.57 -2.34 21.18
CA THR A 353 4.88 -2.61 21.78
C THR A 353 5.52 -1.38 22.42
N LEU A 354 4.99 -0.18 22.16
CA LEU A 354 5.43 1.05 22.82
C LEU A 354 4.97 1.06 24.27
N ARG A 355 5.94 1.04 25.19
CA ARG A 355 5.67 1.18 26.62
C ARG A 355 5.59 2.65 27.01
N HIS A 356 5.05 2.93 28.19
CA HIS A 356 4.99 4.29 28.72
C HIS A 356 6.37 5.00 28.75
N VAL A 357 7.42 4.27 29.13
CA VAL A 357 8.80 4.77 29.09
C VAL A 357 9.27 5.16 27.68
N ASP A 358 8.80 4.44 26.65
CA ASP A 358 9.14 4.74 25.26
C ASP A 358 8.43 6.01 24.80
N MET A 359 7.15 6.19 25.17
CA MET A 359 6.40 7.42 24.88
C MET A 359 7.05 8.65 25.51
N LEU A 360 7.45 8.55 26.78
CA LEU A 360 8.21 9.61 27.47
C LEU A 360 9.55 9.89 26.78
N ALA A 361 10.27 8.84 26.38
CA ALA A 361 11.53 8.99 25.68
C ALA A 361 11.36 9.66 24.31
N ILE A 362 10.35 9.27 23.53
CA ILE A 362 10.02 9.90 22.24
C ILE A 362 9.70 11.38 22.43
N ALA A 363 8.86 11.72 23.42
CA ALA A 363 8.53 13.10 23.73
C ALA A 363 9.80 13.90 24.10
N GLY A 364 10.65 13.36 24.97
CA GLY A 364 11.92 13.96 25.34
C GLY A 364 12.86 14.18 24.15
N TRP A 365 12.98 13.20 23.24
CA TRP A 365 13.78 13.35 22.03
C TRP A 365 13.19 14.40 21.08
N CYS A 366 11.86 14.47 20.95
CA CYS A 366 11.21 15.48 20.14
C CYS A 366 11.50 16.89 20.67
N ASP A 367 11.44 17.07 21.99
CA ASP A 367 11.68 18.36 22.65
C ASP A 367 13.12 18.81 22.46
N GLN A 368 14.08 17.93 22.71
CA GLN A 368 15.51 18.18 22.47
C GLN A 368 15.79 18.50 20.99
N GLN A 369 15.14 17.78 20.07
CA GLN A 369 15.28 18.01 18.63
C GLN A 369 14.71 19.37 18.20
N ILE A 370 13.53 19.74 18.71
CA ILE A 370 12.90 21.04 18.45
C ILE A 370 13.81 22.16 18.97
N GLU A 371 14.26 22.06 20.21
CA GLU A 371 15.12 23.06 20.83
C GLU A 371 16.44 23.22 20.05
N ALA A 372 17.13 22.11 19.77
CA ALA A 372 18.37 22.12 19.02
C ALA A 372 18.20 22.67 17.60
N TYR A 373 17.08 22.39 16.93
CA TYR A 373 16.77 22.91 15.61
C TYR A 373 16.61 24.43 15.63
N PHE A 374 15.75 24.96 16.51
CA PHE A 374 15.50 26.40 16.56
C PHE A 374 16.69 27.19 17.08
N ARG A 375 17.47 26.64 18.02
CA ARG A 375 18.73 27.27 18.48
C ARG A 375 19.72 27.48 17.33
N ARG A 376 19.75 26.60 16.33
CA ARG A 376 20.61 26.75 15.14
C ARG A 376 20.06 27.76 14.13
N LEU A 377 18.77 28.05 14.16
CA LEU A 377 18.15 29.02 13.26
C LEU A 377 18.33 30.47 13.72
N GLY A 378 18.74 30.72 14.96
CA GLY A 378 18.73 32.06 15.56
C GLY A 378 17.46 32.24 16.36
#